data_AF-A0AAW2YB34-F1
#
_entry.id   AF-A0AAW2YB34-F1
#
_cell.length_a   1.000
_cell.length_b   1.000
_cell.length_c   1.000
_cell.angle_alpha   90.00
_cell.angle_beta   90.00
_cell.angle_gamma   90.00
#
_symmetry.space_group_name_H-M   'P 1'
#
loop_
_entity.id
_entity.type
_entity.pdbx_description
1 polymer ?
#
loop_
_entity_poly.entity_id
_entity_poly.type
_entity_poly.pdbx_seq_one_letter_code
_entity_poly.pdbx_strand_id
1 'polypeptide(L)'
;MMVLEEYMSLDPSIGESTFELEALPPLHLNLAFIELPQSHTKLLPSILQAPTLKLKELPKHLKYAYLGENGILPLIISSKLSALEEEKLICVLREFREAIGWIIADIKGLSPSTCMHRILLEEGAKPSREAQCRLNPPMMEVVKKEILKLLDAGIIFPIFNSEW
;
A
#
# COMPACT_ATOMS: atom_id res chain seq x y z
N MET A 1 -0.56 -9.08 29.70
CA MET A 1 0.35 -8.71 28.59
C MET A 1 1.10 -9.97 28.20
N MET A 2 0.64 -10.66 27.17
CA MET A 2 1.37 -11.71 26.45
C MET A 2 1.02 -11.48 24.98
N VAL A 3 2.00 -11.03 24.22
CA VAL A 3 1.91 -10.86 22.77
C VAL A 3 2.37 -12.19 22.19
N LEU A 4 1.48 -12.89 21.50
CA LEU A 4 1.84 -14.09 20.76
C LEU A 4 2.54 -13.65 19.48
N GLU A 5 3.85 -13.90 19.44
CA GLU A 5 4.61 -14.08 18.22
C GLU A 5 4.10 -15.35 17.54
N GLU A 6 3.30 -15.23 16.48
CA GLU A 6 3.16 -16.30 15.50
C GLU A 6 4.05 -15.98 14.30
N TYR A 7 5.23 -16.59 14.37
CA TYR A 7 6.21 -16.74 13.31
C TYR A 7 5.54 -17.20 12.01
N MET A 8 5.89 -16.54 10.91
CA MET A 8 5.78 -17.12 9.58
C MET A 8 6.61 -18.41 9.57
N SER A 9 5.93 -19.56 9.62
CA SER A 9 6.58 -20.86 9.43
C SER A 9 6.98 -20.97 7.97
N LEU A 10 8.25 -20.70 7.69
CA LEU A 10 8.87 -21.00 6.42
C LEU A 10 8.83 -22.51 6.19
N ASP A 11 8.43 -22.93 5.00
CA ASP A 11 8.51 -24.31 4.55
C ASP A 11 9.97 -24.82 4.69
N PRO A 12 10.22 -25.97 5.35
CA PRO A 12 11.56 -26.57 5.50
C PRO A 12 12.30 -26.79 4.18
N SER A 13 11.58 -26.83 3.05
CA SER A 13 12.13 -26.90 1.70
C SER A 13 12.96 -25.68 1.29
N ILE A 14 12.82 -24.54 1.97
CA ILE A 14 13.52 -23.29 1.62
C ILE A 14 14.93 -23.24 2.25
N GLY A 15 15.18 -24.05 3.30
CA GLY A 15 16.45 -24.03 4.04
C GLY A 15 17.65 -24.57 3.24
N GLU A 16 17.46 -25.61 2.43
CA GLU A 16 18.54 -26.24 1.67
C GLU A 16 19.01 -25.37 0.49
N SER A 17 18.12 -24.53 -0.06
CA SER A 17 18.43 -23.59 -1.15
C SER A 17 19.38 -22.47 -0.75
N THR A 18 19.46 -22.13 0.55
CA THR A 18 20.29 -21.01 1.04
C THR A 18 21.80 -21.32 1.00
N PHE A 19 22.19 -22.60 1.02
CA PHE A 19 23.60 -23.00 1.07
C PHE A 19 24.26 -23.06 -0.31
N GLU A 20 23.48 -23.30 -1.38
CA GLU A 20 24.01 -23.37 -2.75
C GLU A 20 24.17 -21.99 -3.43
N LEU A 21 23.48 -20.96 -2.93
CA LEU A 21 23.51 -19.60 -3.49
C LEU A 21 24.83 -18.84 -3.25
N GLU A 22 25.62 -19.24 -2.24
CA GLU A 22 26.93 -18.61 -1.95
C GLU A 22 28.03 -19.00 -2.97
N ALA A 23 27.78 -20.01 -3.82
CA ALA A 23 28.80 -20.57 -4.71
C ALA A 23 28.75 -20.07 -6.17
N LEU A 24 27.78 -19.23 -6.55
CA LEU A 24 27.67 -18.75 -7.94
C LEU A 24 28.34 -17.38 -8.12
N PRO A 25 29.22 -17.22 -9.13
CA PRO A 25 29.80 -15.92 -9.43
C PRO A 25 28.69 -14.95 -9.82
N PRO A 26 28.69 -13.71 -9.30
CA PRO A 26 27.65 -12.74 -9.63
C PRO A 26 27.66 -12.49 -11.14
N LEU A 27 26.57 -12.85 -11.80
CA LEU A 27 26.33 -12.49 -13.19
C LEU A 27 26.30 -10.96 -13.24
N HIS A 28 27.38 -10.37 -13.77
CA HIS A 28 27.55 -8.94 -14.00
C HIS A 28 26.59 -8.47 -15.10
N LEU A 29 25.29 -8.48 -14.81
CA LEU A 29 24.33 -7.70 -15.56
C LEU A 29 24.47 -6.27 -15.05
N ASN A 30 24.96 -5.37 -15.91
CA ASN A 30 25.04 -3.92 -15.68
C ASN A 30 23.64 -3.29 -15.64
N LEU A 31 22.84 -3.71 -14.67
CA LEU A 31 21.52 -3.20 -14.37
C LEU A 31 21.70 -2.45 -13.06
N ALA A 32 21.77 -1.13 -13.14
CA ALA A 32 21.78 -0.31 -11.93
C ALA A 32 20.41 -0.44 -11.26
N PHE A 33 20.28 -1.38 -10.31
CA PHE A 33 19.13 -1.42 -9.43
C PHE A 33 19.13 -0.13 -8.61
N ILE A 34 17.99 0.54 -8.56
CA ILE A 34 17.83 1.71 -7.70
C ILE A 34 17.71 1.19 -6.28
N GLU A 35 18.75 1.39 -5.47
CA GLU A 35 18.66 1.11 -4.05
C GLU A 35 17.57 1.98 -3.41
N LEU A 36 16.66 1.32 -2.71
CA LEU A 36 15.66 1.98 -1.89
C LEU A 36 16.16 2.03 -0.44
N PRO A 37 15.98 3.15 0.27
CA PRO A 37 16.21 3.18 1.71
C PRO A 37 15.39 2.09 2.40
N GLN A 38 15.96 1.42 3.40
CA GLN A 38 15.20 0.51 4.25
C GLN A 38 14.31 1.34 5.17
N SER A 39 13.01 1.35 4.92
CA SER A 39 12.00 1.85 5.88
C SER A 39 11.34 0.65 6.56
N HIS A 40 11.35 0.66 7.90
CA HIS A 40 10.66 -0.33 8.73
C HIS A 40 9.47 0.30 9.49
N THR A 41 9.04 1.48 9.06
CA THR A 41 8.02 2.24 9.78
C THR A 41 6.65 1.76 9.32
N LYS A 42 6.04 0.86 10.10
CA LYS A 42 4.66 0.44 9.87
C LYS A 42 3.74 1.65 10.00
N LEU A 43 3.01 1.99 8.94
CA LEU A 43 2.04 3.08 8.98
C LEU A 43 0.85 2.70 9.88
N LEU A 44 0.42 3.64 10.71
CA LEU A 44 -0.76 3.47 11.56
C LEU A 44 -2.01 3.97 10.81
N PRO A 45 -3.16 3.28 10.91
CA PRO A 45 -4.43 3.76 10.36
C PRO A 45 -4.88 5.10 10.96
N SER A 46 -5.63 5.87 10.19
CA SER A 46 -6.20 7.19 10.51
C SER A 46 -7.07 7.20 11.76
N ILE A 47 -7.65 6.06 12.12
CA ILE A 47 -8.47 5.89 13.33
C ILE A 47 -7.59 5.94 14.59
N LEU A 48 -6.35 5.44 14.51
CA LEU A 48 -5.40 5.48 15.61
C LEU A 48 -4.58 6.76 15.61
N GLN A 49 -4.20 7.23 14.42
CA GLN A 49 -3.42 8.44 14.24
C GLN A 49 -4.01 9.30 13.13
N ALA A 50 -4.54 10.45 13.51
CA ALA A 50 -5.06 11.45 12.60
C ALA A 50 -4.05 11.80 11.47
N PRO A 51 -4.46 11.74 10.19
CA PRO A 51 -3.57 12.05 9.08
C PRO A 51 -3.44 13.56 8.87
N THR A 52 -2.23 14.01 8.50
CA THR A 52 -2.01 15.41 8.07
C THR A 52 -2.44 15.56 6.61
N LEU A 53 -3.66 16.04 6.38
CA LEU A 53 -4.22 16.22 5.03
C LEU A 53 -4.14 17.69 4.58
N LYS A 54 -3.65 17.92 3.36
CA LYS A 54 -3.71 19.23 2.70
C LYS A 54 -5.04 19.34 1.95
N LEU A 55 -6.01 20.03 2.54
CA LEU A 55 -7.32 20.25 1.92
C LEU A 55 -7.19 21.16 0.71
N LYS A 56 -7.92 20.80 -0.35
CA LYS A 56 -8.04 21.63 -1.57
C LYS A 56 -9.28 22.51 -1.49
N GLU A 57 -9.29 23.58 -2.27
CA GLU A 57 -10.52 24.34 -2.47
C GLU A 57 -11.56 23.49 -3.21
N LEU A 58 -12.81 23.56 -2.74
CA LEU A 58 -13.90 22.79 -3.32
C LEU A 58 -14.78 23.66 -4.22
N PRO A 59 -15.37 23.08 -5.28
CA PRO A 59 -16.45 23.71 -6.02
C PRO A 59 -17.63 24.09 -5.11
N LYS A 60 -18.39 25.13 -5.45
CA LYS A 60 -19.54 25.64 -4.65
C LYS A 60 -20.61 24.60 -4.30
N HIS A 61 -20.72 23.52 -5.08
CA HIS A 61 -21.69 22.45 -4.87
C HIS A 61 -21.21 21.35 -3.90
N LEU A 62 -19.97 21.45 -3.40
CA LEU A 62 -19.37 20.52 -2.44
C LEU A 62 -18.93 21.28 -1.18
N LYS A 63 -18.93 20.59 -0.05
CA LYS A 63 -18.42 21.11 1.22
C LYS A 63 -17.73 20.01 2.02
N TYR A 64 -16.90 20.43 2.97
CA TYR A 64 -16.29 19.51 3.93
C TYR A 64 -17.24 19.22 5.09
N ALA A 65 -17.38 17.94 5.42
CA ALA A 65 -17.94 17.44 6.67
C ALA A 65 -16.87 16.67 7.43
N TYR A 66 -17.06 16.42 8.73
CA TYR A 66 -16.03 15.81 9.56
C TYR A 66 -16.58 14.70 10.44
N LEU A 67 -15.91 13.53 10.44
CA LEU A 67 -16.37 12.36 11.20
C LEU A 67 -15.77 12.24 12.60
N GLY A 68 -14.50 12.62 12.79
CA GLY A 68 -13.75 12.38 14.03
C GLY A 68 -13.90 13.48 15.09
N GLU A 69 -13.56 13.13 16.33
CA GLU A 69 -13.37 14.10 17.41
C GLU A 69 -12.30 15.11 16.99
N ASN A 70 -12.57 16.40 17.19
CA ASN A 70 -11.73 17.53 16.76
C ASN A 70 -11.67 17.82 15.25
N GLY A 71 -12.51 17.20 14.42
CA GLY A 71 -12.65 17.58 13.00
C GLY A 71 -11.48 17.15 12.10
N ILE A 72 -10.81 16.04 12.44
CA ILE A 72 -9.55 15.65 11.77
C ILE A 72 -9.75 14.69 10.58
N LEU A 73 -10.96 14.14 10.43
CA LEU A 73 -11.31 13.21 9.35
C LEU A 73 -12.30 13.88 8.38
N PRO A 74 -11.78 14.62 7.37
CA PRO A 74 -12.60 15.34 6.42
C PRO A 74 -13.27 14.37 5.43
N LEU A 75 -14.50 14.70 5.06
CA LEU A 75 -15.26 14.09 3.99
C LEU A 75 -15.76 15.18 3.06
N ILE A 76 -15.89 14.86 1.78
CA ILE A 76 -16.49 15.77 0.81
C ILE A 76 -17.93 15.32 0.58
N ILE A 77 -18.88 16.19 0.92
CA ILE A 77 -20.31 15.95 0.72
C ILE A 77 -20.93 17.06 -0.13
N SER A 78 -22.14 16.82 -0.64
CA SER A 78 -22.89 17.83 -1.39
C SER A 78 -23.30 19.00 -0.48
N SER A 79 -23.09 20.23 -0.94
CA SER A 79 -23.54 21.43 -0.22
C SER A 79 -25.05 21.65 -0.31
N LYS A 80 -25.76 20.88 -1.14
CA LYS A 80 -27.22 20.95 -1.33
C LYS A 80 -28.01 20.10 -0.34
N LEU A 81 -27.34 19.30 0.50
CA LEU A 81 -28.02 18.49 1.51
C LEU A 81 -28.68 19.39 2.55
N SER A 82 -29.92 19.06 2.91
CA SER A 82 -30.57 19.66 4.07
C SER A 82 -29.85 19.24 5.36
N ALA A 83 -30.03 20.02 6.43
CA ALA A 83 -29.40 19.73 7.72
C ALA A 83 -29.74 18.31 8.23
N LEU A 84 -30.98 17.86 8.03
CA LEU A 84 -31.44 16.52 8.43
C LEU A 84 -30.79 15.41 7.60
N GLU A 85 -30.64 15.60 6.29
CA GLU A 85 -29.99 14.62 5.42
C GLU A 85 -28.49 14.52 5.71
N GLU A 86 -27.85 15.66 5.93
CA GLU A 86 -26.44 15.73 6.33
C GLU A 86 -26.20 15.02 7.66
N GLU A 87 -27.04 15.26 8.67
CA GLU A 87 -26.93 14.58 9.96
C GLU A 87 -27.09 13.07 9.82
N LYS A 88 -28.11 12.61 9.08
CA LYS A 88 -28.31 11.18 8.80
C LYS A 88 -27.12 10.56 8.08
N LEU A 89 -26.58 11.24 7.07
CA LEU A 89 -25.41 10.79 6.33
C LEU A 89 -24.18 10.67 7.24
N ILE A 90 -23.91 11.71 8.03
CA ILE A 90 -22.79 11.72 8.98
C ILE A 90 -22.94 10.60 10.02
N CYS A 91 -24.16 10.34 10.50
CA CYS A 91 -24.44 9.28 11.45
C CYS A 91 -24.03 7.90 10.89
N VAL A 92 -24.48 7.56 9.69
CA VAL A 92 -24.12 6.29 9.02
C VAL A 92 -22.60 6.23 8.75
N LEU A 93 -22.00 7.32 8.27
CA LEU A 93 -20.57 7.32 7.96
C LEU A 93 -19.68 7.22 9.22
N ARG A 94 -20.17 7.69 10.38
CA ARG A 94 -19.49 7.48 11.67
C ARG A 94 -19.54 6.02 12.10
N GLU A 95 -20.67 5.35 11.88
CA GLU A 95 -20.83 3.92 12.16
C GLU A 95 -19.88 3.07 11.30
N PHE A 96 -19.75 3.40 10.02
CA PHE A 96 -18.87 2.70 9.07
C PHE A 96 -17.52 3.37 8.84
N ARG A 97 -16.99 4.11 9.82
CA ARG A 97 -15.74 4.87 9.66
C ARG A 97 -14.53 4.01 9.28
N GLU A 98 -14.52 2.72 9.64
CA GLU A 98 -13.45 1.78 9.30
C GLU A 98 -13.41 1.38 7.82
N ALA A 99 -14.52 1.58 7.10
CA ALA A 99 -14.59 1.30 5.67
C ALA A 99 -14.02 2.44 4.81
N ILE A 100 -13.71 3.59 5.42
CA ILE A 100 -13.24 4.79 4.73
C ILE A 100 -11.72 4.86 4.83
N GLY A 101 -11.05 4.96 3.68
CA GLY A 101 -9.60 5.11 3.61
C GLY A 101 -9.17 6.56 3.40
N TRP A 102 -8.56 7.20 4.40
CA TRP A 102 -7.97 8.54 4.27
C TRP A 102 -6.50 8.49 3.87
N ILE A 103 -5.78 7.48 4.35
CA ILE A 103 -4.40 7.18 3.96
C ILE A 103 -4.29 5.74 3.48
N ILE A 104 -3.16 5.41 2.85
CA ILE A 104 -2.90 4.07 2.32
C ILE A 104 -3.00 2.97 3.40
N ALA A 105 -2.65 3.28 4.65
CA ALA A 105 -2.71 2.35 5.77
C ALA A 105 -4.13 2.01 6.23
N ASP A 106 -5.12 2.80 5.84
CA ASP A 106 -6.53 2.51 6.12
C ASP A 106 -7.11 1.47 5.15
N ILE A 107 -6.47 1.31 3.99
CA ILE A 107 -6.92 0.38 2.96
C ILE A 107 -6.49 -1.03 3.37
N LYS A 108 -7.41 -1.76 4.01
CA LYS A 108 -7.21 -3.16 4.35
C LYS A 108 -7.27 -4.00 3.07
N GLY A 109 -6.16 -4.63 2.72
CA GLY A 109 -6.11 -5.63 1.66
C GLY A 109 -6.83 -6.93 2.06
N LEU A 110 -7.18 -7.75 1.08
CA LEU A 110 -7.58 -9.13 1.31
C LEU A 110 -6.33 -9.97 1.58
N SER A 111 -6.41 -10.87 2.57
CA SER A 111 -5.32 -11.81 2.80
C SER A 111 -5.19 -12.76 1.60
N PRO A 112 -3.97 -13.05 1.11
CA PRO A 112 -3.74 -14.09 0.12
C PRO A 112 -4.29 -15.46 0.53
N SER A 113 -4.41 -15.73 1.84
CA SER A 113 -5.04 -16.95 2.37
C SER A 113 -6.56 -17.00 2.15
N THR A 114 -7.22 -15.85 2.02
CA THR A 114 -8.67 -15.78 1.78
C THR A 114 -8.97 -15.92 0.28
N CYS A 115 -8.24 -15.21 -0.56
CA CYS A 115 -8.43 -15.23 -2.00
C CYS A 115 -7.12 -14.88 -2.70
N MET A 116 -6.70 -15.72 -3.62
CA MET A 116 -5.55 -15.47 -4.49
C MET A 116 -6.02 -15.56 -5.95
N HIS A 117 -5.86 -14.45 -6.65
CA HIS A 117 -6.14 -14.42 -8.09
C HIS A 117 -5.03 -15.15 -8.84
N ARG A 118 -5.41 -16.05 -9.73
CA ARG A 118 -4.49 -16.72 -10.66
C ARG A 118 -4.70 -16.14 -12.05
N ILE A 119 -3.65 -15.52 -12.59
CA ILE A 119 -3.66 -15.05 -13.98
C ILE A 119 -3.36 -16.26 -14.86
N LEU A 120 -4.30 -16.64 -15.73
CA LEU A 120 -4.12 -17.71 -16.70
C LEU A 120 -3.40 -17.14 -17.92
N LEU A 121 -2.37 -17.84 -18.38
CA LEU A 121 -1.61 -17.48 -19.59
C LEU A 121 -1.98 -18.42 -20.74
N GLU A 122 -1.82 -17.94 -21.97
CA GLU A 122 -2.01 -18.75 -23.17
C GLU A 122 -0.98 -19.88 -23.24
N GLU A 123 -1.33 -20.98 -23.90
CA GLU A 123 -0.43 -22.10 -24.10
C GLU A 123 0.78 -21.68 -24.94
N GLY A 124 1.99 -21.97 -24.44
CA GLY A 124 3.25 -21.56 -25.07
C GLY A 124 3.71 -20.14 -24.77
N ALA A 125 3.00 -19.38 -23.91
CA ALA A 125 3.44 -18.08 -23.44
C ALA A 125 4.79 -18.21 -22.69
N LYS A 126 5.74 -17.33 -23.03
CA LYS A 126 7.06 -17.26 -22.40
C LYS A 126 7.19 -15.92 -21.68
N PRO A 127 7.89 -15.88 -20.53
CA PRO A 127 8.23 -14.61 -19.95
C PRO A 127 9.16 -13.81 -20.83
N SER A 128 9.02 -12.49 -20.75
CA SER A 128 9.92 -11.54 -21.36
C SER A 128 10.34 -10.51 -20.32
N ARG A 129 11.60 -10.11 -20.38
CA ARG A 129 12.13 -9.02 -19.56
C ARG A 129 12.28 -7.78 -20.41
N GLU A 130 11.49 -6.77 -20.10
CA GLU A 130 11.62 -5.46 -20.72
C GLU A 130 12.66 -4.60 -19.99
N ALA A 131 13.32 -3.72 -20.76
CA ALA A 131 14.28 -2.77 -20.19
C ALA A 131 13.52 -1.71 -19.36
N GLN A 132 14.06 -1.37 -18.19
CA GLN A 132 13.45 -0.37 -17.32
C GLN A 132 13.44 1.02 -18.00
N CYS A 133 12.28 1.65 -18.04
CA CYS A 133 12.14 3.02 -18.54
C CYS A 133 12.97 4.01 -17.71
N ARG A 134 13.71 4.89 -18.39
CA ARG A 134 14.48 5.97 -17.75
C ARG A 134 13.52 7.05 -17.24
N LEU A 135 13.66 7.41 -15.97
CA LEU A 135 12.96 8.55 -15.36
C LEU A 135 13.92 9.73 -15.22
N ASN A 136 13.38 10.95 -15.30
CA ASN A 136 14.17 12.14 -14.95
C ASN A 136 14.43 12.20 -13.42
N PRO A 137 15.52 12.83 -12.96
CA PRO A 137 15.88 12.80 -11.54
C PRO A 137 14.80 13.34 -10.58
N PRO A 138 14.10 14.46 -10.86
CA PRO A 138 13.02 14.93 -9.98
C PRO A 138 11.86 13.94 -9.84
N MET A 139 11.48 13.29 -10.94
CA MET A 139 10.42 12.28 -10.93
C MET A 139 10.85 11.04 -10.14
N MET A 140 12.11 10.63 -10.28
CA MET A 140 12.65 9.47 -9.57
C MET A 140 12.51 9.62 -8.05
N GLU A 141 12.77 10.80 -7.49
CA GLU A 141 12.62 11.04 -6.05
C GLU A 141 11.16 10.97 -5.58
N VAL A 142 10.22 11.45 -6.40
CA VAL A 142 8.78 11.32 -6.11
C VAL A 142 8.34 9.85 -6.17
N VAL A 143 8.78 9.11 -7.18
CA VAL A 143 8.46 7.69 -7.37
C VAL A 143 9.03 6.84 -6.24
N LYS A 144 10.30 7.06 -5.85
CA LYS A 144 10.92 6.38 -4.70
C LYS A 144 10.10 6.57 -3.44
N LYS A 145 9.68 7.82 -3.16
CA LYS A 145 8.84 8.12 -1.99
C LYS A 145 7.50 7.38 -2.02
N GLU A 146 6.89 7.23 -3.18
CA GLU A 146 5.62 6.51 -3.31
C GLU A 146 5.81 5.00 -3.16
N ILE A 147 6.86 4.42 -3.75
CA ILE A 147 7.21 3.00 -3.58
C ILE A 147 7.42 2.67 -2.11
N LEU A 148 8.15 3.51 -1.37
CA LEU A 148 8.36 3.32 0.07
C LEU A 148 7.05 3.29 0.86
N LYS A 149 6.09 4.18 0.55
CA LYS A 149 4.77 4.15 1.20
C LYS A 149 4.03 2.84 0.93
N LEU A 150 4.12 2.31 -0.29
CA LEU A 150 3.47 1.06 -0.66
C LEU A 150 4.13 -0.15 0.02
N LEU A 151 5.46 -0.13 0.17
CA LEU A 151 6.22 -1.12 0.93
C LEU A 151 5.85 -1.07 2.41
N ASP A 152 5.83 0.11 3.03
CA ASP A 152 5.46 0.30 4.44
C ASP A 152 4.01 -0.12 4.73
N ALA A 153 3.13 0.01 3.74
CA ALA A 153 1.74 -0.47 3.80
C ALA A 153 1.59 -1.98 3.51
N GLY A 154 2.65 -2.66 3.06
CA GLY A 154 2.63 -4.08 2.69
C GLY A 154 1.81 -4.40 1.43
N ILE A 155 1.53 -3.41 0.59
CA ILE A 155 0.79 -3.59 -0.67
C ILE A 155 1.68 -4.22 -1.74
N ILE A 156 2.96 -3.84 -1.74
CA ILE A 156 3.99 -4.43 -2.59
C ILE A 156 5.09 -5.02 -1.70
N PHE A 157 5.82 -5.99 -2.24
CA PHE A 157 6.95 -6.62 -1.56
C PHE A 157 8.07 -6.87 -2.57
N PRO A 158 9.35 -6.85 -2.14
CA PRO A 158 10.45 -7.18 -3.02
C PRO A 158 10.40 -8.65 -3.41
N ILE A 159 10.68 -8.92 -4.68
CA ILE A 159 10.86 -10.27 -5.22
C ILE A 159 12.34 -10.38 -5.61
N PHE A 160 13.04 -11.35 -5.02
CA PHE A 160 14.43 -11.64 -5.36
C PHE A 160 14.48 -12.63 -6.52
N ASN A 161 15.38 -12.36 -7.48
CA ASN A 161 15.76 -13.22 -8.61
C ASN A 161 14.76 -14.31 -8.95
N SER A 162 13.76 -13.89 -9.69
CA SER A 162 12.85 -14.80 -10.33
C SER A 162 13.61 -15.43 -11.52
N GLU A 163 13.62 -16.77 -11.69
CA GLU A 163 14.28 -17.48 -12.81
C GLU A 163 13.66 -17.20 -14.21
N TRP A 164 12.99 -16.05 -14.36
CA TRP A 164 12.28 -15.59 -15.56
C TRP A 164 13.22 -14.89 -16.53
#